data_AF-A0A820FXE1-F1
#
_entry.id   AF-A0A820FXE1-F1
#
_cell.length_a   1.000
_cell.length_b   1.000
_cell.length_c   1.000
_cell.angle_alpha   90.00
_cell.angle_beta   90.00
_cell.angle_gamma   90.00
#
_symmetry.space_group_name_H-M   'P 1'
#
loop_
_entity.id
_entity.type
_entity.pdbx_description
1 polymer ?
#
loop_
_entity_poly.entity_id
_entity_poly.type
_entity_poly.pdbx_seq_one_letter_code
_entity_poly.pdbx_strand_id
1 'polypeptide(L)'
;MAIFSILGIPTRSGINYKILIYGLTGDCPAIKLAIKHVNHQGYWCCWFCYIRGVHIHHKRQYYFKKELALRSAAEYALYSHEAEETKTNIYGHLGVSPLSVIIDVPLPRCLVIDYMHVSLLRHTRTVIQYIYGNFLKPKQREELDELFRNQPFPHIFNRKMRPVKEFSYCKATELRNMLLYGLLPLIRLFLPIECAAHRELYVTAMRLFHGPRTIGNDTETVANELMAMYYKHHTLFYENIQNFVLHLHSHFMDQYRLHGSLSNLGTFGQESLIGHFANNRNGTRNLGQLIINNYNVVDFTIVNQLHHHLSDVPVKSNGLFDSHDALINNFLLKTHDDLCFCDNANQCIRIYRRYRIDAMIYHSLIYHRRGSSKSYFVQY
;
A
#
# COMPACT_ATOMS: atom_id res chain seq x y z
N MET A 1 -7.23 12.21 4.75
CA MET A 1 -6.65 12.99 5.87
C MET A 1 -5.59 13.90 5.27
N ALA A 2 -5.65 15.22 5.55
CA ALA A 2 -4.78 16.29 5.05
C ALA A 2 -4.06 16.96 6.25
N ILE A 3 -2.91 17.60 6.03
CA ILE A 3 -2.05 18.42 6.92
C ILE A 3 -1.11 19.17 5.90
N PHE A 4 0.01 19.72 6.33
CA PHE A 4 0.45 21.08 6.01
C PHE A 4 -0.59 22.10 6.44
N SER A 5 -0.71 22.32 7.74
CA SER A 5 -0.86 23.67 8.26
C SER A 5 0.15 23.81 9.38
N ILE A 6 0.86 24.94 9.42
CA ILE A 6 1.77 25.27 10.51
C ILE A 6 0.92 25.84 11.63
N LEU A 7 0.45 24.98 12.52
CA LEU A 7 -0.08 25.37 13.83
C LEU A 7 0.88 24.81 14.87
N GLY A 8 1.66 25.70 15.50
CA GLY A 8 2.35 25.35 16.73
C GLY A 8 1.28 25.10 17.79
N ILE A 9 1.10 23.85 18.20
CA ILE A 9 0.17 23.52 19.29
C ILE A 9 0.98 23.62 20.59
N PRO A 10 0.72 24.62 21.45
CA PRO A 10 1.38 24.68 22.75
C PRO A 10 0.90 23.49 23.58
N THR A 11 1.82 22.62 23.96
CA THR A 11 1.54 21.55 24.91
C THR A 11 1.70 22.06 26.34
N ARG A 12 1.03 21.42 27.30
CA ARG A 12 1.14 21.76 28.74
C ARG A 12 2.58 21.69 29.27
N SER A 13 3.50 21.03 28.56
CA SER A 13 4.92 20.92 28.88
C SER A 13 5.80 22.02 28.25
N GLY A 14 5.22 22.98 27.50
CA GLY A 14 5.97 24.04 26.82
C GLY A 14 6.71 23.60 25.55
N ILE A 15 6.48 22.38 25.07
CA ILE A 15 7.08 21.85 23.83
C ILE A 15 6.17 22.20 22.65
N ASN A 16 6.72 22.91 21.67
CA ASN A 16 6.05 23.22 20.42
C ASN A 16 6.28 22.10 19.40
N TYR A 17 5.22 21.41 19.00
CA TYR A 17 5.26 20.44 17.91
C TYR A 17 4.92 21.13 16.59
N LYS A 18 5.74 20.88 15.55
CA LYS A 18 5.44 21.26 14.17
C LYS A 18 4.80 20.07 13.48
N ILE A 19 3.54 20.22 13.09
CA ILE A 19 2.80 19.16 12.39
C ILE A 19 2.91 19.42 10.88
N LEU A 20 3.32 18.40 10.14
CA LEU A 20 3.46 18.39 8.68
C LEU A 20 2.48 17.37 8.11
N ILE A 21 1.88 17.58 6.93
CA ILE A 21 1.39 16.40 6.16
C ILE A 21 2.21 16.28 4.97
N TYR A 22 2.04 15.10 4.44
CA TYR A 22 2.65 14.64 3.29
C TYR A 22 1.72 14.63 2.07
N GLY A 23 0.50 14.09 2.21
CA GLY A 23 -0.55 14.34 1.22
C GLY A 23 -1.96 13.95 1.65
N LEU A 24 -2.87 14.06 0.69
CA LEU A 24 -4.26 13.64 0.75
C LEU A 24 -4.44 12.31 0.04
N THR A 25 -4.93 11.30 0.75
CA THR A 25 -5.24 9.98 0.16
C THR A 25 -6.64 9.50 0.56
N GLY A 26 -7.19 8.61 -0.25
CA GLY A 26 -8.52 8.06 -0.11
C GLY A 26 -9.01 7.47 -1.44
N ASP A 27 -10.22 6.91 -1.42
CA ASP A 27 -10.88 6.49 -2.64
C ASP A 27 -11.28 7.69 -3.51
N CYS A 28 -11.49 7.48 -4.81
CA CYS A 28 -11.84 8.59 -5.72
C CYS A 28 -13.10 9.38 -5.27
N PRO A 29 -14.16 8.74 -4.74
CA PRO A 29 -15.30 9.43 -4.14
C PRO A 29 -14.96 10.37 -2.98
N ALA A 30 -14.11 9.98 -2.03
CA ALA A 30 -13.71 10.86 -0.94
C ALA A 30 -12.82 12.00 -1.43
N ILE A 31 -11.84 11.69 -2.28
CA ILE A 31 -10.91 12.70 -2.82
C ILE A 31 -11.65 13.78 -3.60
N LYS A 32 -12.59 13.42 -4.49
CA LYS A 32 -13.33 14.42 -5.28
C LYS A 32 -14.10 15.41 -4.40
N LEU A 33 -14.59 14.97 -3.23
CA LEU A 33 -15.32 15.83 -2.29
C LEU A 33 -14.35 16.74 -1.55
N ALA A 34 -13.22 16.17 -1.10
CA ALA A 34 -12.16 16.91 -0.43
C ALA A 34 -11.61 18.05 -1.31
N ILE A 35 -11.53 17.86 -2.63
CA ILE A 35 -10.96 18.85 -3.56
C ILE A 35 -12.00 19.59 -4.42
N LYS A 36 -13.31 19.40 -4.19
CA LYS A 36 -14.41 19.94 -5.03
C LYS A 36 -14.17 19.76 -6.54
N HIS A 37 -14.04 18.52 -6.96
CA HIS A 37 -13.79 18.18 -8.35
C HIS A 37 -14.86 17.22 -8.89
N VAL A 38 -14.99 17.16 -10.21
CA VAL A 38 -15.96 16.27 -10.86
C VAL A 38 -15.69 14.80 -10.51
N ASN A 39 -16.75 14.01 -10.63
CA ASN A 39 -16.68 12.57 -10.44
C ASN A 39 -15.79 11.87 -11.50
N HIS A 40 -15.49 10.59 -11.26
CA HIS A 40 -14.65 9.75 -12.12
C HIS A 40 -15.19 9.53 -13.55
N GLN A 41 -16.43 9.94 -13.85
CA GLN A 41 -17.05 9.87 -15.17
C GLN A 41 -17.14 11.24 -15.89
N GLY A 42 -16.65 12.31 -15.26
CA GLY A 42 -16.60 13.65 -15.85
C GLY A 42 -15.65 13.74 -17.04
N TYR A 43 -15.85 14.70 -17.94
CA TYR A 43 -14.98 14.89 -19.10
C TYR A 43 -13.52 15.19 -18.71
N TRP A 44 -13.31 15.91 -17.61
CA TRP A 44 -12.01 16.35 -17.13
C TRP A 44 -11.78 15.85 -15.71
N CYS A 45 -11.87 14.54 -15.46
CA CYS A 45 -11.86 14.03 -14.08
C CYS A 45 -10.47 13.87 -13.46
N CYS A 46 -9.40 13.92 -14.27
CA CYS A 46 -8.06 13.73 -13.77
C CYS A 46 -7.60 14.93 -12.95
N TRP A 47 -7.12 14.64 -11.74
CA TRP A 47 -6.61 15.63 -10.81
C TRP A 47 -5.26 16.18 -11.26
N PHE A 48 -4.45 15.37 -11.94
CA PHE A 48 -3.06 15.69 -12.26
C PHE A 48 -2.86 16.24 -13.67
N CYS A 49 -3.76 15.98 -14.61
CA CYS A 49 -3.59 16.41 -16.01
C CYS A 49 -4.91 16.80 -16.69
N TYR A 50 -4.79 17.44 -17.86
CA TYR A 50 -5.89 17.82 -18.74
C TYR A 50 -6.20 16.73 -19.78
N ILE A 51 -6.30 15.47 -19.37
CA ILE A 51 -6.86 14.46 -20.28
C ILE A 51 -8.38 14.65 -20.37
N ARG A 52 -8.91 14.66 -21.60
CA ARG A 52 -10.35 14.70 -21.83
C ARG A 52 -10.90 13.31 -22.11
N GLY A 53 -11.91 12.89 -21.37
CA GLY A 53 -12.60 11.63 -21.59
C GLY A 53 -13.65 11.69 -22.70
N VAL A 54 -13.87 10.58 -23.39
CA VAL A 54 -14.87 10.38 -24.45
C VAL A 54 -16.05 9.56 -23.92
N HIS A 55 -17.27 9.88 -24.34
CA HIS A 55 -18.47 9.18 -23.89
C HIS A 55 -18.72 7.98 -24.80
N ILE A 56 -18.71 6.77 -24.24
CA ILE A 56 -18.89 5.52 -25.00
C ILE A 56 -19.75 4.58 -24.18
N HIS A 57 -20.89 4.16 -24.73
CA HIS A 57 -21.83 3.20 -24.09
C HIS A 57 -22.11 3.50 -22.60
N HIS A 58 -22.51 4.74 -22.30
CA HIS A 58 -22.80 5.23 -20.94
C HIS A 58 -21.61 5.25 -19.98
N LYS A 59 -20.39 5.03 -20.47
CA LYS A 59 -19.15 5.07 -19.68
C LYS A 59 -18.20 6.12 -20.25
N ARG A 60 -17.41 6.72 -19.35
CA ARG A 60 -16.35 7.64 -19.74
C ARG A 60 -15.05 6.87 -19.96
N GLN A 61 -14.48 6.96 -21.16
CA GLN A 61 -13.20 6.37 -21.51
C GLN A 61 -12.13 7.46 -21.65
N TYR A 62 -10.92 7.18 -21.17
CA TYR A 62 -9.77 8.06 -21.27
C TYR A 62 -8.71 7.29 -22.06
N TYR A 63 -8.53 7.67 -23.32
CA TYR A 63 -7.59 6.99 -24.19
C TYR A 63 -6.14 7.30 -23.82
N PHE A 64 -5.27 6.32 -24.00
CA PHE A 64 -3.85 6.51 -23.77
C PHE A 64 -3.33 7.69 -24.62
N LYS A 65 -2.60 8.59 -23.97
CA LYS A 65 -1.88 9.68 -24.62
C LYS A 65 -0.46 9.68 -24.07
N LYS A 66 0.53 9.62 -24.97
CA LYS A 66 1.96 9.56 -24.59
C LYS A 66 2.38 10.79 -23.79
N GLU A 67 1.95 11.97 -24.23
CA GLU A 67 2.27 13.24 -23.60
C GLU A 67 1.03 13.84 -22.93
N LEU A 68 1.08 13.94 -21.61
CA LEU A 68 0.02 14.49 -20.78
C LEU A 68 0.37 15.92 -20.39
N ALA A 69 -0.54 16.87 -20.65
CA ALA A 69 -0.43 18.22 -20.12
C ALA A 69 -0.80 18.18 -18.63
N LEU A 70 0.20 18.28 -17.76
CA LEU A 70 0.03 18.26 -16.31
C LEU A 70 -0.51 19.59 -15.80
N ARG A 71 -1.26 19.56 -14.70
CA ARG A 71 -1.75 20.77 -14.02
C ARG A 71 -0.66 21.29 -13.08
N SER A 72 -0.35 22.58 -13.19
CA SER A 72 0.45 23.26 -12.15
C SER A 72 -0.41 23.60 -10.94
N ALA A 73 0.23 23.86 -9.79
CA ALA A 73 -0.50 24.27 -8.59
C ALA A 73 -1.18 25.63 -8.74
N ALA A 74 -0.53 26.55 -9.46
CA ALA A 74 -1.07 27.88 -9.76
C ALA A 74 -2.33 27.79 -10.64
N GLU A 75 -2.30 27.02 -11.73
CA GLU A 75 -3.47 26.80 -12.60
C GLU A 75 -4.58 26.06 -11.85
N TYR A 76 -4.24 25.07 -11.02
CA TYR A 76 -5.22 24.33 -10.23
C TYR A 76 -5.99 25.29 -9.30
N ALA A 77 -5.28 26.18 -8.61
CA ALA A 77 -5.89 27.19 -7.74
C ALA A 77 -6.73 28.19 -8.55
N LEU A 78 -6.19 28.73 -9.65
CA LEU A 78 -6.89 29.67 -10.52
C LEU A 78 -8.23 29.11 -11.00
N TYR A 79 -8.23 27.90 -11.58
CA TYR A 79 -9.46 27.28 -12.08
C TYR A 79 -10.43 26.86 -10.97
N SER A 80 -9.92 26.57 -9.77
CA SER A 80 -10.78 26.31 -8.60
C SER A 80 -11.51 27.57 -8.14
N HIS A 81 -10.82 28.72 -8.13
CA HIS A 81 -11.43 30.02 -7.82
C HIS A 81 -12.43 30.45 -8.89
N GLU A 82 -12.06 30.34 -10.17
CA GLU A 82 -12.95 30.66 -11.29
C GLU A 82 -14.22 29.79 -11.27
N ALA A 83 -14.11 28.49 -11.00
CA ALA A 83 -15.26 27.60 -10.85
C ALA A 83 -16.15 27.98 -9.65
N GLU A 84 -15.56 28.44 -8.54
CA GLU A 84 -16.30 28.87 -7.35
C GLU A 84 -17.04 30.19 -7.59
N GLU A 85 -16.44 31.14 -8.31
CA GLU A 85 -17.03 32.44 -8.63
C GLU A 85 -18.14 32.32 -9.68
N THR A 86 -17.84 31.62 -10.78
CA THR A 86 -18.80 31.46 -11.89
C THR A 86 -19.88 30.43 -11.61
N LYS A 87 -19.69 29.56 -10.60
CA LYS A 87 -20.52 28.37 -10.34
C LYS A 87 -20.63 27.44 -11.55
N THR A 88 -19.60 27.44 -12.41
CA THR A 88 -19.51 26.56 -13.58
C THR A 88 -18.36 25.58 -13.45
N ASN A 89 -18.39 24.55 -14.30
CA ASN A 89 -17.33 23.56 -14.34
C ASN A 89 -16.18 24.05 -15.23
N ILE A 90 -15.04 24.36 -14.61
CA ILE A 90 -13.82 24.77 -15.31
C ILE A 90 -12.84 23.61 -15.31
N TYR A 91 -12.65 22.93 -16.44
CA TYR A 91 -11.74 21.78 -16.59
C TYR A 91 -11.84 20.73 -15.46
N GLY A 92 -13.04 20.45 -14.95
CA GLY A 92 -13.28 19.47 -13.89
C GLY A 92 -13.34 20.04 -12.48
N HIS A 93 -12.96 21.31 -12.29
CA HIS A 93 -13.10 22.01 -11.02
C HIS A 93 -14.54 22.45 -10.81
N LEU A 94 -15.03 22.29 -9.57
CA LEU A 94 -16.37 22.72 -9.15
C LEU A 94 -16.30 23.83 -8.09
N GLY A 95 -15.10 24.18 -7.62
CA GLY A 95 -14.87 25.23 -6.65
C GLY A 95 -13.60 25.01 -5.84
N VAL A 96 -13.40 25.85 -4.83
CA VAL A 96 -12.22 25.78 -3.96
C VAL A 96 -12.39 24.66 -2.92
N SER A 97 -11.35 23.85 -2.75
CA SER A 97 -11.32 22.77 -1.76
C SER A 97 -11.74 23.30 -0.37
N PRO A 98 -12.70 22.67 0.32
CA PRO A 98 -13.06 23.01 1.70
C PRO A 98 -11.88 22.87 2.67
N LEU A 99 -10.89 22.04 2.32
CA LEU A 99 -9.71 21.82 3.13
C LEU A 99 -8.68 22.94 3.01
N SER A 100 -8.76 23.80 2.00
CA SER A 100 -7.83 24.94 1.82
C SER A 100 -7.80 25.90 3.02
N VAL A 101 -8.91 26.02 3.75
CA VAL A 101 -9.02 26.88 4.95
C VAL A 101 -8.28 26.30 6.15
N ILE A 102 -8.23 24.97 6.23
CA ILE A 102 -7.69 24.25 7.37
C ILE A 102 -6.24 23.83 7.09
N ILE A 103 -5.91 23.70 5.80
CA ILE A 103 -4.76 22.95 5.33
C ILE A 103 -4.19 23.59 4.06
N ASP A 104 -2.98 24.11 4.19
CA ASP A 104 -2.13 24.68 3.17
C ASP A 104 -1.39 23.57 2.39
N VAL A 105 -2.12 22.88 1.51
CA VAL A 105 -1.56 21.79 0.68
C VAL A 105 -1.60 22.16 -0.80
N PRO A 106 -0.45 22.14 -1.52
CA PRO A 106 -0.44 22.46 -2.94
C PRO A 106 -1.11 21.36 -3.77
N LEU A 107 -2.35 21.58 -4.18
CA LEU A 107 -3.07 20.72 -5.11
C LEU A 107 -2.57 20.93 -6.55
N PRO A 108 -2.52 19.89 -7.41
CA PRO A 108 -2.83 18.49 -7.11
C PRO A 108 -1.61 17.70 -6.59
N ARG A 109 -0.44 18.32 -6.44
CA ARG A 109 0.84 17.63 -6.13
C ARG A 109 0.81 16.82 -4.84
N CYS A 110 -0.02 17.25 -3.88
CA CYS A 110 -0.18 16.57 -2.61
C CYS A 110 -1.22 15.44 -2.62
N LEU A 111 -1.88 15.17 -3.75
CA LEU A 111 -2.79 14.04 -3.86
C LEU A 111 -1.96 12.76 -4.02
N VAL A 112 -2.15 11.85 -3.07
CA VAL A 112 -1.51 10.53 -3.08
C VAL A 112 -2.50 9.51 -3.62
N ILE A 113 -2.15 8.90 -4.74
CA ILE A 113 -2.99 7.88 -5.35
C ILE A 113 -2.96 6.61 -4.50
N ASP A 114 -4.13 6.22 -4.00
CA ASP A 114 -4.25 4.99 -3.22
C ASP A 114 -4.25 3.75 -4.14
N TYR A 115 -3.11 3.04 -4.20
CA TYR A 115 -3.00 1.84 -5.02
C TYR A 115 -3.95 0.72 -4.59
N MET A 116 -4.36 0.69 -3.31
CA MET A 116 -5.29 -0.31 -2.81
C MET A 116 -6.64 -0.18 -3.53
N HIS A 117 -7.19 1.03 -3.57
CA HIS A 117 -8.43 1.30 -4.25
C HIS A 117 -8.26 1.27 -5.77
N VAL A 118 -7.21 1.90 -6.29
CA VAL A 118 -7.02 2.08 -7.74
C VAL A 118 -6.57 0.78 -8.41
N SER A 119 -5.44 0.23 -8.02
CA SER A 119 -4.85 -0.92 -8.69
C SER A 119 -5.51 -2.23 -8.30
N LEU A 120 -5.79 -2.45 -7.00
CA LEU A 120 -6.29 -3.75 -6.53
C LEU A 120 -7.81 -3.87 -6.66
N LEU A 121 -8.55 -3.11 -5.86
CA LEU A 121 -10.01 -3.25 -5.74
C LEU A 121 -10.77 -2.86 -7.01
N ARG A 122 -10.22 -1.93 -7.80
CA ARG A 122 -10.85 -1.47 -9.04
C ARG A 122 -10.22 -2.12 -10.26
N HIS A 123 -9.00 -1.75 -10.65
CA HIS A 123 -8.46 -2.12 -11.95
C HIS A 123 -8.22 -3.64 -12.09
N THR A 124 -7.43 -4.23 -11.19
CA THR A 124 -7.10 -5.67 -11.21
C THR A 124 -8.37 -6.51 -11.19
N ARG A 125 -9.28 -6.22 -10.25
CA ARG A 125 -10.56 -6.92 -10.13
C ARG A 125 -11.40 -6.81 -11.39
N THR A 126 -11.56 -5.60 -11.94
CA THR A 126 -12.35 -5.37 -13.16
C THR A 126 -11.83 -6.18 -14.32
N VAL A 127 -10.52 -6.16 -14.56
CA VAL A 127 -9.97 -6.87 -15.72
C VAL A 127 -9.98 -8.39 -15.52
N ILE A 128 -9.75 -8.91 -14.31
CA ILE A 128 -9.88 -10.36 -14.08
C ILE A 128 -11.32 -10.82 -14.26
N GLN A 129 -12.29 -10.05 -13.75
CA GLN A 129 -13.70 -10.35 -13.98
C GLN A 129 -14.08 -10.30 -15.46
N TYR A 130 -13.51 -9.35 -16.22
CA TYR A 130 -13.71 -9.30 -17.67
C TYR A 130 -13.16 -10.54 -18.37
N ILE A 131 -11.93 -10.95 -18.05
CA ILE A 131 -11.32 -12.17 -18.60
C ILE A 131 -12.16 -13.38 -18.26
N TYR A 132 -12.53 -13.52 -16.99
CA TYR A 132 -13.34 -14.62 -16.49
C TYR A 132 -14.69 -14.71 -17.23
N GLY A 133 -15.36 -13.56 -17.45
CA GLY A 133 -16.67 -13.49 -18.09
C GLY A 133 -16.65 -13.64 -19.61
N ASN A 134 -15.63 -13.12 -20.29
CA ASN A 134 -15.61 -13.00 -21.75
C ASN A 134 -14.66 -13.97 -22.46
N PHE A 135 -13.54 -14.34 -21.83
CA PHE A 135 -12.53 -15.18 -22.48
C PHE A 135 -12.60 -16.64 -22.06
N LEU A 136 -13.05 -16.92 -20.83
CA LEU A 136 -13.09 -18.28 -20.31
C LEU A 136 -14.45 -18.94 -20.53
N LYS A 137 -14.44 -20.17 -21.04
CA LYS A 137 -15.62 -21.05 -21.08
C LYS A 137 -15.97 -21.55 -19.67
N PRO A 138 -17.21 -21.98 -19.39
CA PRO A 138 -17.64 -22.44 -18.05
C PRO A 138 -16.69 -23.46 -17.40
N LYS A 139 -16.26 -24.49 -18.14
CA LYS A 139 -15.30 -25.49 -17.63
C LYS A 139 -13.94 -24.88 -17.24
N GLN A 140 -13.42 -23.95 -18.04
CA GLN A 140 -12.16 -23.26 -17.76
C GLN A 140 -12.27 -22.35 -16.52
N ARG A 141 -13.46 -21.79 -16.27
CA ARG A 141 -13.73 -20.99 -15.07
C ARG A 141 -13.67 -21.83 -13.80
N GLU A 142 -14.28 -23.01 -13.83
CA GLU A 142 -14.23 -23.97 -12.72
C GLU A 142 -12.79 -24.42 -12.46
N GLU A 143 -12.05 -24.78 -13.51
CA GLU A 143 -10.65 -25.17 -13.41
C GLU A 143 -9.77 -24.03 -12.83
N LEU A 144 -9.95 -22.79 -13.31
CA LEU A 144 -9.23 -21.63 -12.79
C LEU A 144 -9.56 -21.38 -11.31
N ASP A 145 -10.83 -21.50 -10.91
CA ASP A 145 -11.27 -21.34 -9.52
C ASP A 145 -10.64 -22.39 -8.60
N GLU A 146 -10.54 -23.64 -9.04
CA GLU A 146 -9.87 -24.72 -8.32
C GLU A 146 -8.37 -24.48 -8.21
N LEU A 147 -7.72 -24.06 -9.30
CA LEU A 147 -6.30 -23.73 -9.29
C LEU A 147 -5.99 -22.58 -8.33
N PHE A 148 -6.78 -21.51 -8.33
CA PHE A 148 -6.60 -20.42 -7.36
C PHE A 148 -6.76 -20.93 -5.91
N ARG A 149 -7.79 -21.73 -5.65
CA ARG A 149 -8.07 -22.26 -4.30
C ARG A 149 -6.92 -23.13 -3.77
N ASN A 150 -6.31 -23.92 -4.66
CA ASN A 150 -5.28 -24.90 -4.32
C ASN A 150 -3.86 -24.40 -4.57
N GLN A 151 -3.67 -23.18 -5.06
CA GLN A 151 -2.36 -22.62 -5.34
C GLN A 151 -1.50 -22.59 -4.06
N PRO A 152 -0.29 -23.16 -4.09
CA PRO A 152 0.60 -23.11 -2.94
C PRO A 152 1.11 -21.67 -2.74
N PHE A 153 1.00 -21.18 -1.51
CA PHE A 153 1.55 -19.90 -1.09
C PHE A 153 2.49 -20.11 0.10
N PRO A 154 3.55 -19.28 0.24
CA PRO A 154 4.38 -19.28 1.44
C PRO A 154 3.53 -19.15 2.71
N HIS A 155 3.90 -19.88 3.77
CA HIS A 155 3.16 -19.93 5.03
C HIS A 155 3.02 -18.56 5.73
N ILE A 156 3.82 -17.57 5.33
CA ILE A 156 3.75 -16.17 5.80
C ILE A 156 2.45 -15.49 5.35
N PHE A 157 1.81 -15.98 4.28
CA PHE A 157 0.53 -15.45 3.83
C PHE A 157 -0.61 -16.06 4.66
N ASN A 158 -1.24 -15.26 5.51
CA ASN A 158 -2.32 -15.68 6.41
C ASN A 158 -3.61 -16.16 5.70
N ARG A 159 -3.71 -16.05 4.38
CA ARG A 159 -4.93 -16.35 3.62
C ARG A 159 -4.61 -17.04 2.30
N LYS A 160 -5.36 -18.10 2.01
CA LYS A 160 -5.39 -18.73 0.69
C LYS A 160 -6.09 -17.82 -0.32
N MET A 161 -5.78 -18.05 -1.60
CA MET A 161 -6.42 -17.36 -2.70
C MET A 161 -7.88 -17.79 -2.83
N ARG A 162 -8.76 -16.81 -3.08
CA ARG A 162 -10.18 -17.06 -3.33
C ARG A 162 -10.44 -17.33 -4.82
N PRO A 163 -11.44 -18.17 -5.14
CA PRO A 163 -11.98 -18.29 -6.48
C PRO A 163 -12.41 -16.95 -7.07
N VAL A 164 -12.35 -16.82 -8.40
CA VAL A 164 -12.74 -15.60 -9.12
C VAL A 164 -14.23 -15.29 -8.96
N LYS A 165 -15.08 -16.31 -8.89
CA LYS A 165 -16.50 -16.15 -8.59
C LYS A 165 -16.79 -15.46 -7.26
N GLU A 166 -15.86 -15.52 -6.30
CA GLU A 166 -15.98 -14.91 -4.97
C GLU A 166 -15.31 -13.53 -4.89
N PHE A 167 -14.82 -12.97 -6.00
CA PHE A 167 -14.10 -11.69 -5.98
C PHE A 167 -14.92 -10.53 -5.41
N SER A 168 -16.25 -10.65 -5.41
CA SER A 168 -17.14 -9.74 -4.72
C SER A 168 -16.80 -9.52 -3.25
N TYR A 169 -16.31 -10.56 -2.59
CA TYR A 169 -15.99 -10.60 -1.16
C TYR A 169 -14.48 -10.60 -0.88
N CYS A 170 -13.65 -10.53 -1.94
CA CYS A 170 -12.21 -10.58 -1.82
C CYS A 170 -11.68 -9.26 -1.23
N LYS A 171 -10.88 -9.36 -0.17
CA LYS A 171 -10.24 -8.20 0.45
C LYS A 171 -9.12 -7.69 -0.44
N ALA A 172 -8.77 -6.41 -0.29
CA ALA A 172 -7.66 -5.83 -1.03
C ALA A 172 -6.33 -6.56 -0.78
N THR A 173 -6.08 -7.06 0.43
CA THR A 173 -4.87 -7.84 0.74
C THR A 173 -4.79 -9.16 -0.01
N GLU A 174 -5.94 -9.82 -0.24
CA GLU A 174 -6.03 -11.05 -1.04
C GLU A 174 -5.79 -10.71 -2.53
N LEU A 175 -6.38 -9.63 -3.05
CA LEU A 175 -6.13 -9.16 -4.41
C LEU A 175 -4.67 -8.72 -4.63
N ARG A 176 -4.00 -8.18 -3.60
CA ARG A 176 -2.57 -7.86 -3.65
C ARG A 176 -1.73 -9.11 -3.86
N ASN A 177 -1.95 -10.14 -3.04
CA ASN A 177 -1.19 -11.39 -3.12
C ASN A 177 -1.43 -12.09 -4.45
N MET A 178 -2.67 -12.06 -4.92
CA MET A 178 -3.03 -12.52 -6.25
C MET A 178 -2.24 -11.79 -7.34
N LEU A 179 -2.34 -10.46 -7.38
CA LEU A 179 -1.72 -9.66 -8.43
C LEU A 179 -0.20 -9.87 -8.45
N LEU A 180 0.42 -9.79 -7.28
CA LEU A 180 1.87 -9.80 -7.16
C LEU A 180 2.48 -11.20 -7.23
N TYR A 181 1.76 -12.27 -6.91
CA TYR A 181 2.35 -13.62 -6.82
C TYR A 181 1.49 -14.69 -7.51
N GLY A 182 0.18 -14.66 -7.30
CA GLY A 182 -0.73 -15.74 -7.70
C GLY A 182 -1.08 -15.78 -9.19
N LEU A 183 -1.22 -14.61 -9.82
CA LEU A 183 -1.89 -14.47 -11.11
C LEU A 183 -1.06 -15.02 -12.28
N LEU A 184 0.22 -14.63 -12.37
CA LEU A 184 1.05 -14.93 -13.55
C LEU A 184 1.19 -16.43 -13.88
N PRO A 185 1.43 -17.33 -12.90
CA PRO A 185 1.51 -18.76 -13.19
C PRO A 185 0.24 -19.35 -13.79
N LEU A 186 -0.93 -18.79 -13.45
CA LEU A 186 -2.22 -19.34 -13.85
C LEU A 186 -2.73 -18.78 -15.18
N ILE A 187 -2.55 -17.48 -15.45
CA ILE A 187 -3.14 -16.85 -16.64
C ILE A 187 -2.63 -17.44 -17.96
N ARG A 188 -1.38 -17.91 -18.00
CA ARG A 188 -0.76 -18.50 -19.21
C ARG A 188 -1.41 -19.82 -19.62
N LEU A 189 -2.09 -20.50 -18.69
CA LEU A 189 -2.77 -21.77 -18.97
C LEU A 189 -4.09 -21.58 -19.72
N PHE A 190 -4.70 -20.39 -19.62
CA PHE A 190 -6.06 -20.14 -20.09
C PHE A 190 -6.17 -19.09 -21.20
N LEU A 191 -5.15 -18.25 -21.37
CA LEU A 191 -5.19 -17.11 -22.29
C LEU A 191 -4.23 -17.28 -23.46
N PRO A 192 -4.56 -16.73 -24.64
CA PRO A 192 -3.60 -16.58 -25.73
C PRO A 192 -2.35 -15.83 -25.28
N ILE A 193 -1.22 -16.15 -25.90
CA ILE A 193 0.10 -15.65 -25.49
C ILE A 193 0.17 -14.11 -25.49
N GLU A 194 -0.50 -13.45 -26.43
CA GLU A 194 -0.53 -12.00 -26.54
C GLU A 194 -1.29 -11.35 -25.39
N CYS A 195 -2.42 -11.95 -24.99
CA CYS A 195 -3.22 -11.49 -23.87
C CYS A 195 -2.51 -11.75 -22.53
N ALA A 196 -1.84 -12.91 -22.39
CA ALA A 196 -1.01 -13.20 -21.24
C ALA A 196 0.18 -12.24 -21.12
N ALA A 197 0.89 -11.98 -22.22
CA ALA A 197 2.00 -11.03 -22.27
C ALA A 197 1.55 -9.60 -21.93
N HIS A 198 0.39 -9.17 -22.46
CA HIS A 198 -0.20 -7.87 -22.08
C HIS A 198 -0.41 -7.75 -20.57
N ARG A 199 -0.84 -8.83 -19.92
CA ARG A 199 -1.04 -8.87 -18.47
C ARG A 199 0.26 -8.91 -17.68
N GLU A 200 1.27 -9.55 -18.21
CA GLU A 200 2.61 -9.54 -17.64
C GLU A 200 3.21 -8.15 -17.59
N LEU A 201 2.95 -7.30 -18.60
CA LEU A 201 3.36 -5.88 -18.55
C LEU A 201 2.78 -5.19 -17.31
N TYR A 202 1.47 -5.35 -17.06
CA TYR A 202 0.81 -4.76 -15.90
C TYR A 202 1.35 -5.29 -14.57
N VAL A 203 1.43 -6.62 -14.42
CA VAL A 203 1.90 -7.23 -13.16
C VAL A 203 3.36 -6.83 -12.88
N THR A 204 4.20 -6.82 -13.91
CA THR A 204 5.62 -6.46 -13.77
C THR A 204 5.77 -4.99 -13.40
N ALA A 205 5.05 -4.08 -14.07
CA ALA A 205 5.03 -2.66 -13.71
C ALA A 205 4.59 -2.46 -12.24
N MET A 206 3.52 -3.13 -11.82
CA MET A 206 3.02 -3.05 -10.45
C MET A 206 4.01 -3.62 -9.42
N ARG A 207 4.74 -4.70 -9.75
CA ARG A 207 5.80 -5.25 -8.87
C ARG A 207 6.94 -4.25 -8.69
N LEU A 208 7.37 -3.58 -9.77
CA LEU A 208 8.43 -2.57 -9.70
C LEU A 208 7.98 -1.35 -8.88
N PHE A 209 6.75 -0.86 -9.09
CA PHE A 209 6.21 0.25 -8.29
C PHE A 209 5.94 -0.12 -6.82
N HIS A 210 5.66 -1.39 -6.51
CA HIS A 210 5.41 -1.87 -5.15
C HIS A 210 6.69 -2.27 -4.40
N GLY A 211 7.78 -2.53 -5.12
CA GLY A 211 9.06 -2.92 -4.54
C GLY A 211 9.92 -1.72 -4.13
N PRO A 212 11.01 -1.99 -3.38
CA PRO A 212 12.13 -1.05 -3.34
C PRO A 212 12.69 -0.84 -4.75
N ARG A 213 13.60 0.11 -4.92
CA ARG A 213 14.28 0.40 -6.20
C ARG A 213 15.16 -0.78 -6.63
N THR A 214 14.55 -1.80 -7.25
CA THR A 214 15.22 -3.07 -7.61
C THR A 214 16.21 -2.90 -8.76
N ILE A 215 16.00 -1.93 -9.64
CA ILE A 215 16.87 -1.58 -10.78
C ILE A 215 17.55 -0.22 -10.52
N GLY A 216 17.79 0.12 -9.26
CA GLY A 216 18.31 1.44 -8.88
C GLY A 216 17.40 2.58 -9.32
N ASN A 217 18.00 3.65 -9.85
CA ASN A 217 17.29 4.88 -10.24
C ASN A 217 16.42 4.73 -11.50
N ASP A 218 16.54 3.64 -12.24
CA ASP A 218 15.76 3.39 -13.45
C ASP A 218 14.45 2.64 -13.17
N THR A 219 14.25 2.16 -11.94
CA THR A 219 13.10 1.34 -11.55
C THR A 219 11.76 2.00 -11.95
N GLU A 220 11.58 3.29 -11.63
CA GLU A 220 10.36 4.03 -11.96
C GLU A 220 10.17 4.25 -13.46
N THR A 221 11.26 4.43 -14.21
CA THR A 221 11.23 4.69 -15.65
C THR A 221 10.81 3.42 -16.37
N VAL A 222 11.44 2.30 -16.06
CA VAL A 222 11.10 0.98 -16.62
C VAL A 222 9.67 0.60 -16.25
N ALA A 223 9.26 0.80 -14.98
CA ALA A 223 7.89 0.52 -14.55
C ALA A 223 6.86 1.36 -15.33
N ASN A 224 7.18 2.64 -15.58
CA ASN A 224 6.32 3.54 -16.34
C ASN A 224 6.21 3.13 -17.82
N GLU A 225 7.31 2.71 -18.45
CA GLU A 225 7.30 2.22 -19.83
C GLU A 225 6.42 0.98 -19.98
N LEU A 226 6.56 0.02 -19.08
CA LEU A 226 5.71 -1.18 -19.03
C LEU A 226 4.24 -0.83 -18.84
N MET A 227 3.93 0.10 -17.93
CA MET A 227 2.56 0.57 -17.69
C MET A 227 1.99 1.32 -18.91
N ALA A 228 2.81 2.14 -19.58
CA ALA A 228 2.43 2.86 -20.79
C ALA A 228 2.15 1.91 -21.94
N MET A 229 2.97 0.87 -22.14
CA MET A 229 2.72 -0.18 -23.12
C MET A 229 1.42 -0.94 -22.81
N TYR A 230 1.19 -1.29 -21.55
CA TYR A 230 -0.06 -1.92 -21.11
C TYR A 230 -1.27 -1.04 -21.43
N TYR A 231 -1.22 0.25 -21.10
CA TYR A 231 -2.32 1.17 -21.33
C TYR A 231 -2.56 1.41 -22.82
N LYS A 232 -1.50 1.65 -23.60
CA LYS A 232 -1.58 1.87 -25.06
C LYS A 232 -2.32 0.73 -25.77
N HIS A 233 -2.03 -0.51 -25.42
CA HIS A 233 -2.60 -1.69 -26.08
C HIS A 233 -3.86 -2.22 -25.39
N HIS A 234 -4.37 -1.54 -24.35
CA HIS A 234 -5.47 -2.03 -23.53
C HIS A 234 -6.76 -2.30 -24.33
N THR A 235 -7.07 -1.47 -25.32
CA THR A 235 -8.27 -1.62 -26.17
C THR A 235 -8.20 -2.79 -27.13
N LEU A 236 -7.02 -3.37 -27.38
CA LEU A 236 -6.88 -4.57 -28.22
C LEU A 236 -7.42 -5.81 -27.51
N PHE A 237 -7.41 -5.81 -26.17
CA PHE A 237 -7.79 -6.96 -25.35
C PHE A 237 -9.05 -6.72 -24.51
N TYR A 238 -9.37 -5.47 -24.21
CA TYR A 238 -10.46 -5.13 -23.28
C TYR A 238 -11.34 -4.02 -23.83
N GLU A 239 -12.62 -4.32 -23.96
CA GLU A 239 -13.61 -3.36 -24.41
C GLU A 239 -14.05 -2.45 -23.26
N ASN A 240 -14.02 -1.13 -23.47
CA ASN A 240 -14.61 -0.14 -22.57
C ASN A 240 -14.06 -0.15 -21.12
N ILE A 241 -12.80 -0.58 -20.91
CA ILE A 241 -12.12 -0.64 -19.59
C ILE A 241 -11.00 0.41 -19.43
N GLN A 242 -10.85 1.34 -20.39
CA GLN A 242 -9.98 2.51 -20.23
C GLN A 242 -10.65 3.61 -19.39
N ASN A 243 -11.06 3.25 -18.17
CA ASN A 243 -11.70 4.16 -17.23
C ASN A 243 -10.68 5.07 -16.50
N PHE A 244 -11.19 5.98 -15.67
CA PHE A 244 -10.35 6.90 -14.90
C PHE A 244 -9.31 6.19 -14.03
N VAL A 245 -9.67 5.04 -13.46
CA VAL A 245 -8.76 4.26 -12.61
C VAL A 245 -7.57 3.75 -13.40
N LEU A 246 -7.77 3.28 -14.64
CA LEU A 246 -6.64 2.94 -15.51
C LEU A 246 -5.79 4.18 -15.80
N HIS A 247 -6.43 5.32 -16.11
CA HIS A 247 -5.71 6.56 -16.37
C HIS A 247 -4.79 7.00 -15.21
N LEU A 248 -5.24 6.85 -13.96
CA LEU A 248 -4.44 7.16 -12.77
C LEU A 248 -3.09 6.43 -12.71
N HIS A 249 -2.97 5.25 -13.33
CA HIS A 249 -1.70 4.52 -13.38
C HIS A 249 -0.64 5.26 -14.22
N SER A 250 -1.03 6.15 -15.13
CA SER A 250 -0.09 7.00 -15.90
C SER A 250 0.65 8.01 -15.02
N HIS A 251 0.14 8.27 -13.81
CA HIS A 251 0.74 9.19 -12.84
C HIS A 251 1.55 8.45 -11.76
N PHE A 252 1.67 7.11 -11.83
CA PHE A 252 2.35 6.33 -10.79
C PHE A 252 3.85 6.60 -10.74
N MET A 253 4.48 6.93 -11.86
CA MET A 253 5.89 7.32 -11.88
C MET A 253 6.15 8.54 -11.00
N ASP A 254 5.34 9.59 -11.15
CA ASP A 254 5.46 10.80 -10.35
C ASP A 254 5.14 10.53 -8.89
N GLN A 255 4.13 9.70 -8.61
CA GLN A 255 3.80 9.28 -7.25
C GLN A 255 4.94 8.50 -6.59
N TYR A 256 5.58 7.59 -7.33
CA TYR A 256 6.71 6.81 -6.84
C TYR A 256 7.94 7.68 -6.57
N ARG A 257 8.19 8.67 -7.44
CA ARG A 257 9.28 9.64 -7.25
C ARG A 257 9.07 10.52 -6.02
N LEU A 258 7.85 11.01 -5.83
CA LEU A 258 7.52 11.90 -4.72
C LEU A 258 7.42 11.14 -3.40
N HIS A 259 6.79 9.97 -3.40
CA HIS A 259 6.31 9.27 -2.20
C HIS A 259 6.96 7.91 -1.94
N GLY A 260 7.79 7.44 -2.87
CA GLY A 260 8.45 6.14 -2.78
C GLY A 260 7.53 4.98 -3.14
N SER A 261 7.85 3.80 -2.62
CA SER A 261 7.16 2.56 -2.96
C SER A 261 5.66 2.60 -2.67
N LEU A 262 4.85 2.08 -3.60
CA LEU A 262 3.41 1.90 -3.42
C LEU A 262 3.09 1.01 -2.21
N SER A 263 4.00 0.15 -1.77
CA SER A 263 3.82 -0.65 -0.54
C SER A 263 3.50 0.21 0.69
N ASN A 264 3.96 1.46 0.67
CA ASN A 264 3.80 2.43 1.76
C ASN A 264 2.62 3.39 1.51
N LEU A 265 1.99 3.32 0.33
CA LEU A 265 1.04 4.31 -0.17
C LEU A 265 -0.35 3.71 -0.38
N GLY A 266 -0.99 3.25 0.69
CA GLY A 266 -2.36 2.76 0.58
C GLY A 266 -3.15 2.92 1.87
N THR A 267 -4.48 2.83 1.77
CA THR A 267 -5.38 3.06 2.91
C THR A 267 -5.78 1.81 3.68
N PHE A 268 -4.96 0.74 3.62
CA PHE A 268 -5.26 -0.55 4.29
C PHE A 268 -5.50 -0.40 5.80
N GLY A 269 -4.66 0.38 6.47
CA GLY A 269 -4.78 0.62 7.91
C GLY A 269 -6.03 1.43 8.24
N GLN A 270 -6.32 2.45 7.44
CA GLN A 270 -7.47 3.33 7.59
C GLN A 270 -8.77 2.56 7.41
N GLU A 271 -8.91 1.74 6.35
CA GLU A 271 -10.09 0.90 6.14
C GLU A 271 -10.28 -0.11 7.27
N SER A 272 -9.19 -0.69 7.78
CA SER A 272 -9.23 -1.61 8.92
C SER A 272 -9.72 -0.90 10.19
N LEU A 273 -9.24 0.33 10.43
CA LEU A 273 -9.64 1.16 11.56
C LEU A 273 -11.11 1.61 11.45
N ILE A 274 -11.54 2.06 10.26
CA ILE A 274 -12.95 2.42 9.99
C ILE A 274 -13.85 1.20 10.21
N GLY A 275 -13.44 0.02 9.73
CA GLY A 275 -14.17 -1.23 9.95
C GLY A 275 -14.25 -1.59 11.44
N HIS A 276 -13.17 -1.43 12.19
CA HIS A 276 -13.17 -1.62 13.65
C HIS A 276 -14.16 -0.66 14.33
N PHE A 277 -14.13 0.63 13.97
CA PHE A 277 -15.09 1.61 14.50
C PHE A 277 -16.52 1.35 14.05
N ALA A 278 -16.75 0.75 12.87
CA ALA A 278 -18.08 0.38 12.41
C ALA A 278 -18.67 -0.78 13.23
N ASN A 279 -17.84 -1.78 13.55
CA ASN A 279 -18.26 -2.96 14.30
C ASN A 279 -18.44 -2.68 15.80
N ASN A 280 -17.72 -1.70 16.35
CA ASN A 280 -17.77 -1.35 17.77
C ASN A 280 -18.75 -0.20 18.09
N ARG A 281 -19.78 0.01 17.26
CA ARG A 281 -20.86 0.97 17.52
C ARG A 281 -22.00 0.27 18.26
N ASN A 282 -21.94 0.26 19.58
CA ASN A 282 -23.04 -0.23 20.40
C ASN A 282 -23.93 0.96 20.83
N GLY A 283 -24.78 1.45 19.92
CA GLY A 283 -25.76 2.51 20.23
C GLY A 283 -26.28 3.29 19.01
N THR A 284 -27.52 3.77 19.08
CA THR A 284 -28.21 4.53 18.01
C THR A 284 -28.23 6.05 18.21
N ARG A 285 -27.78 6.55 19.37
CA ARG A 285 -27.77 7.99 19.72
C ARG A 285 -26.34 8.49 19.93
N ASN A 286 -26.10 9.78 19.68
CA ASN A 286 -24.80 10.46 19.86
C ASN A 286 -23.63 9.78 19.12
N LEU A 287 -23.88 9.36 17.87
CA LEU A 287 -22.94 8.59 17.06
C LEU A 287 -21.57 9.27 16.90
N GLY A 288 -21.57 10.60 16.72
CA GLY A 288 -20.35 11.39 16.62
C GLY A 288 -19.50 11.30 17.89
N GLN A 289 -20.12 11.42 19.07
CA GLN A 289 -19.43 11.32 20.35
C GLN A 289 -18.91 9.91 20.62
N LEU A 290 -19.67 8.87 20.25
CA LEU A 290 -19.24 7.47 20.34
C LEU A 290 -18.01 7.20 19.46
N ILE A 291 -17.99 7.72 18.23
CA ILE A 291 -16.83 7.60 17.34
C ILE A 291 -15.62 8.33 17.93
N ILE A 292 -15.80 9.56 18.43
CA ILE A 292 -14.73 10.33 19.07
C ILE A 292 -14.19 9.62 20.32
N ASN A 293 -15.06 9.08 21.17
CA ASN A 293 -14.65 8.36 22.37
C ASN A 293 -13.90 7.06 22.01
N ASN A 294 -14.38 6.29 21.03
CA ASN A 294 -13.68 5.11 20.54
C ASN A 294 -12.33 5.48 19.91
N TYR A 295 -12.26 6.60 19.20
CA TYR A 295 -11.00 7.12 18.65
C TYR A 295 -10.03 7.46 19.78
N ASN A 296 -10.47 8.20 20.80
CA ASN A 296 -9.65 8.55 21.96
C ASN A 296 -9.19 7.31 22.74
N VAL A 297 -10.01 6.26 22.85
CA VAL A 297 -9.60 5.00 23.49
C VAL A 297 -8.54 4.27 22.66
N VAL A 298 -8.71 4.19 21.33
CA VAL A 298 -7.70 3.61 20.44
C VAL A 298 -6.41 4.43 20.48
N ASP A 299 -6.51 5.76 20.43
CA ASP A 299 -5.37 6.68 20.48
C ASP A 299 -4.65 6.58 21.83
N PHE A 300 -5.37 6.56 22.95
CA PHE A 300 -4.82 6.31 24.29
C PHE A 300 -4.17 4.93 24.40
N THR A 301 -4.74 3.89 23.77
CA THR A 301 -4.16 2.55 23.78
C THR A 301 -2.89 2.48 22.94
N ILE A 302 -2.86 3.14 21.78
CA ILE A 302 -1.67 3.25 20.91
C ILE A 302 -0.59 4.08 21.61
N VAL A 303 -0.96 5.21 22.19
CA VAL A 303 -0.07 6.10 22.96
C VAL A 303 0.45 5.37 24.20
N ASN A 304 -0.35 4.59 24.91
CA ASN A 304 0.13 3.76 26.02
C ASN A 304 0.96 2.57 25.56
N GLN A 305 0.65 1.93 24.44
CA GLN A 305 1.51 0.89 23.89
C GLN A 305 2.86 1.48 23.47
N LEU A 306 2.86 2.64 22.81
CA LEU A 306 4.07 3.37 22.45
C LEU A 306 4.82 3.84 23.70
N HIS A 307 4.14 4.37 24.72
CA HIS A 307 4.76 4.71 26.00
C HIS A 307 5.31 3.47 26.67
N HIS A 308 4.59 2.37 26.83
CA HIS A 308 5.14 1.11 27.35
C HIS A 308 6.33 0.59 26.51
N HIS A 309 6.34 0.83 25.20
CA HIS A 309 7.49 0.51 24.34
C HIS A 309 8.66 1.51 24.44
N LEU A 310 8.42 2.75 24.89
CA LEU A 310 9.41 3.84 24.96
C LEU A 310 9.86 4.17 26.39
N SER A 311 9.07 3.87 27.42
CA SER A 311 9.29 4.27 28.82
C SER A 311 9.94 3.20 29.68
N ASP A 312 10.02 1.95 29.21
CA ASP A 312 10.56 0.83 30.01
C ASP A 312 11.98 0.40 29.64
N VAL A 313 12.75 1.20 28.88
CA VAL A 313 14.16 0.84 28.63
C VAL A 313 15.12 2.01 28.77
N PRO A 314 15.94 2.06 29.85
CA PRO A 314 17.14 2.88 29.86
C PRO A 314 17.98 2.51 28.65
N VAL A 315 18.42 3.51 27.89
CA VAL A 315 19.29 3.34 26.74
C VAL A 315 20.54 2.56 27.17
N LYS A 316 20.62 1.31 26.71
CA LYS A 316 21.84 0.52 26.62
C LYS A 316 21.98 0.12 25.16
N SER A 317 23.15 0.39 24.61
CA SER A 317 23.57 0.21 23.22
C SER A 317 23.11 -1.11 22.59
N ASN A 318 23.00 -1.11 21.26
CA ASN A 318 22.84 -2.32 20.45
C ASN A 318 23.88 -3.38 20.87
N GLY A 319 23.47 -4.65 20.95
CA GLY A 319 24.37 -5.73 21.35
C GLY A 319 23.70 -6.95 21.97
N LEU A 320 24.54 -7.88 22.42
CA LEU A 320 24.15 -9.14 23.06
C LEU A 320 23.51 -8.87 24.42
N PHE A 321 22.39 -9.55 24.70
CA PHE A 321 21.56 -9.33 25.88
C PHE A 321 21.11 -10.68 26.47
N ASP A 322 20.89 -10.76 27.78
CA ASP A 322 20.43 -11.98 28.47
C ASP A 322 21.43 -13.15 28.32
N SER A 323 22.58 -13.03 29.01
CA SER A 323 23.60 -14.08 29.08
C SER A 323 23.02 -15.34 29.72
N HIS A 324 23.34 -16.49 29.14
CA HIS A 324 22.78 -17.75 29.55
C HIS A 324 23.85 -18.80 29.79
N ASP A 325 23.85 -19.36 31.00
CA ASP A 325 24.68 -20.51 31.37
C ASP A 325 24.11 -21.79 30.75
N ALA A 326 24.28 -21.96 29.44
CA ALA A 326 24.05 -23.21 28.76
C ALA A 326 25.33 -24.06 28.75
N LEU A 327 25.18 -25.38 28.87
CA LEU A 327 26.27 -26.33 28.67
C LEU A 327 26.89 -26.15 27.27
N ILE A 328 28.19 -25.88 27.22
CA ILE A 328 28.98 -25.85 25.99
C ILE A 328 28.95 -27.26 25.40
N ASN A 329 28.46 -27.40 24.18
CA ASN A 329 28.40 -28.69 23.50
C ASN A 329 29.72 -28.99 22.75
N ASN A 330 29.90 -30.24 22.32
CA ASN A 330 31.11 -30.68 21.62
C ASN A 330 31.41 -29.87 20.33
N PHE A 331 30.40 -29.28 19.70
CA PHE A 331 30.60 -28.44 18.52
C PHE A 331 31.27 -27.10 18.87
N LEU A 332 30.83 -26.47 19.96
CA LEU A 332 31.43 -25.23 20.46
C LEU A 332 32.83 -25.44 21.02
N LEU A 333 33.08 -26.59 21.68
CA LEU A 333 34.43 -26.98 22.11
C LEU A 333 35.38 -27.15 20.93
N LYS A 334 34.95 -27.88 19.88
CA LYS A 334 35.77 -28.02 18.67
C LYS A 334 36.06 -26.68 18.00
N THR A 335 35.05 -25.82 17.90
CA THR A 335 35.22 -24.45 17.35
C THR A 335 36.17 -23.63 18.21
N HIS A 336 36.18 -23.87 19.53
CA HIS A 336 37.12 -23.23 20.43
C HIS A 336 38.55 -23.68 20.16
N ASP A 337 38.79 -24.99 20.06
CA ASP A 337 40.13 -25.55 19.82
C ASP A 337 40.70 -25.10 18.46
N ASP A 338 39.84 -24.81 17.48
CA ASP A 338 40.23 -24.27 16.17
C ASP A 338 40.60 -22.76 16.22
N LEU A 339 40.11 -22.00 17.22
CA LEU A 339 40.24 -20.53 17.29
C LEU A 339 41.12 -20.03 18.44
N CYS A 340 41.26 -20.79 19.52
CA CYS A 340 42.01 -20.41 20.72
C CYS A 340 42.78 -21.61 21.29
N PHE A 341 44.02 -21.36 21.70
CA PHE A 341 44.94 -22.38 22.24
C PHE A 341 44.93 -22.46 23.77
N CYS A 342 43.88 -21.95 24.44
CA CYS A 342 43.79 -22.00 25.90
C CYS A 342 43.02 -23.24 26.37
N ASP A 343 43.26 -23.69 27.60
CA ASP A 343 42.58 -24.89 28.13
C ASP A 343 41.21 -24.58 28.78
N ASN A 344 40.71 -23.35 28.67
CA ASN A 344 39.56 -22.87 29.47
C ASN A 344 38.41 -22.31 28.63
N ALA A 345 37.77 -23.18 27.85
CA ALA A 345 36.65 -22.83 26.98
C ALA A 345 35.46 -22.14 27.69
N ASN A 346 35.26 -22.40 28.99
CA ASN A 346 34.19 -21.77 29.77
C ASN A 346 34.40 -20.26 30.00
N GLN A 347 35.64 -19.76 29.90
CA GLN A 347 35.91 -18.33 30.03
C GLN A 347 35.87 -17.61 28.67
N CYS A 348 36.21 -18.31 27.59
CA CYS A 348 36.22 -17.75 26.24
C CYS A 348 34.82 -17.71 25.61
N ILE A 349 33.98 -18.72 25.85
CA ILE A 349 32.68 -18.80 25.19
C ILE A 349 31.58 -18.22 26.08
N ARG A 350 30.87 -17.20 25.61
CA ARG A 350 29.66 -16.66 26.24
C ARG A 350 28.44 -16.86 25.36
N ILE A 351 27.39 -17.42 25.92
CA ILE A 351 26.15 -17.75 25.21
C ILE A 351 25.06 -16.75 25.62
N TYR A 352 24.33 -16.23 24.64
CA TYR A 352 23.25 -15.26 24.84
C TYR A 352 21.95 -15.75 24.18
N ARG A 353 20.82 -15.47 24.83
CA ARG A 353 19.48 -15.84 24.32
C ARG A 353 18.85 -14.75 23.47
N ARG A 354 19.30 -13.50 23.63
CA ARG A 354 18.67 -12.33 23.04
C ARG A 354 19.73 -11.39 22.45
N TYR A 355 19.33 -10.64 21.44
CA TYR A 355 20.16 -9.63 20.80
C TYR A 355 19.32 -8.37 20.60
N ARG A 356 19.86 -7.18 20.90
CA ARG A 356 19.15 -5.91 20.81
C ARG A 356 19.68 -5.10 19.62
N ILE A 357 18.77 -4.67 18.74
CA ILE A 357 19.06 -3.74 17.63
C ILE A 357 18.00 -2.64 17.66
N ASP A 358 18.42 -1.39 17.74
CA ASP A 358 17.58 -0.19 17.62
C ASP A 358 16.33 -0.27 18.51
N ALA A 359 16.58 -0.56 19.79
CA ALA A 359 15.57 -0.75 20.84
C ALA A 359 14.66 -2.00 20.68
N MET A 360 14.78 -2.78 19.61
CA MET A 360 14.06 -4.05 19.42
C MET A 360 14.86 -5.23 19.99
N ILE A 361 14.20 -6.09 20.77
CA ILE A 361 14.80 -7.32 21.32
C ILE A 361 14.47 -8.49 20.40
N TYR A 362 15.50 -9.04 19.77
CA TYR A 362 15.44 -10.27 18.99
C TYR A 362 15.72 -11.43 19.91
N HIS A 363 14.86 -12.45 19.85
CA HIS A 363 15.00 -13.64 20.65
C HIS A 363 15.08 -14.87 19.77
N SER A 364 16.01 -15.77 20.08
CA SER A 364 16.16 -17.03 19.37
C SER A 364 14.96 -17.96 19.48
N LEU A 365 14.04 -17.77 20.44
CA LEU A 365 12.82 -18.58 20.57
C LEU A 365 11.71 -18.26 19.55
N ILE A 366 11.81 -17.19 18.75
CA ILE A 366 10.82 -16.92 17.68
C ILE A 366 10.80 -18.06 16.64
N TYR A 367 11.88 -18.85 16.55
CA TYR A 367 12.01 -20.01 15.66
C TYR A 367 11.70 -21.36 16.34
N HIS A 368 11.10 -21.37 17.54
CA HIS A 368 10.94 -22.63 18.28
C HIS A 368 9.68 -23.41 17.86
N ARG A 369 9.87 -24.57 17.23
CA ARG A 369 8.90 -25.67 17.25
C ARG A 369 9.06 -26.39 18.60
N ARG A 370 7.98 -26.82 19.26
CA ARG A 370 8.10 -27.68 20.47
C ARG A 370 8.97 -28.91 20.14
N GLY A 371 10.17 -29.00 20.74
CA GLY A 371 10.86 -30.27 20.96
C GLY A 371 12.20 -30.58 20.27
N SER A 372 12.85 -29.73 19.45
CA SER A 372 14.05 -30.25 18.72
C SER A 372 15.19 -29.32 18.28
N SER A 373 15.33 -28.08 18.78
CA SER A 373 16.62 -27.35 18.69
C SER A 373 16.62 -26.10 19.56
N LYS A 374 17.76 -25.78 20.18
CA LYS A 374 17.96 -24.52 20.91
C LYS A 374 18.96 -23.66 20.13
N SER A 375 18.51 -22.53 19.60
CA SER A 375 19.37 -21.55 18.93
C SER A 375 19.86 -20.51 19.93
N TYR A 376 21.13 -20.13 19.86
CA TYR A 376 21.74 -19.13 20.74
C TYR A 376 22.69 -18.24 19.95
N PHE A 377 22.93 -17.03 20.45
CA PHE A 377 24.03 -16.19 19.99
C PHE A 377 25.27 -16.55 20.80
N VAL A 378 26.40 -16.76 20.13
CA VAL A 378 27.66 -17.10 20.80
C VAL A 378 28.63 -15.95 20.57
N GLN A 379 29.15 -15.41 21.66
CA GLN A 379 30.30 -14.51 21.66
C GLN A 379 31.52 -15.32 22.07
N TYR A 380 32.60 -15.12 21.32
CA TYR A 380 33.89 -15.69 21.59
C TYR A 380 34.84 -14.58 22.05
#